data_AF-A0A7V2JG06-F1
#
_entry.id   AF-A0A7V2JG06-F1
#
_cell.length_a   1.000
_cell.length_b   1.000
_cell.length_c   1.000
_cell.angle_alpha   90.00
_cell.angle_beta   90.00
_cell.angle_gamma   90.00
#
_symmetry.space_group_name_H-M   'P 1'
#
loop_
_entity.id
_entity.type
_entity.pdbx_description
1 polymer ?
#
loop_
_entity_poly.entity_id
_entity_poly.type
_entity_poly.pdbx_seq_one_letter_code
_entity_poly.pdbx_strand_id
1 'polypeptide(L)'
;VGRKPNITDDIKNIGVKVEKGVITDEYMRTNIENIFAVGDIKGEIMLAHVAMFEGIVAAHNIADDERKMDYSAVPSVIFSNPEIASVGLREGDVDKEKVNIWKFPVSANGRAKTMEERTGFAKVIEDKKTKEVLGVTIVSPNATDMIMEGVIAVKYKMTSHQITETIHPHPTLTETLLGAFEGDLSIHI
;
A
#
# COMPACT_ATOMS: atom_id res chain seq x y z
N VAL A 1 -4.57 -17.94 16.00
CA VAL A 1 -5.15 -16.58 16.12
C VAL A 1 -5.03 -15.90 14.77
N GLY A 2 -6.08 -15.26 14.27
CA GLY A 2 -6.18 -14.73 12.89
C GLY A 2 -7.45 -15.21 12.16
N ARG A 3 -7.65 -14.77 10.91
CA ARG A 3 -8.73 -15.23 10.02
C ARG A 3 -8.23 -16.36 9.11
N LYS A 4 -9.16 -17.14 8.56
CA LYS A 4 -8.90 -18.17 7.54
C LYS A 4 -9.98 -18.10 6.47
N PRO A 5 -9.69 -18.48 5.22
CA PRO A 5 -10.72 -18.59 4.18
C PRO A 5 -11.85 -19.52 4.61
N ASN A 6 -13.08 -19.13 4.35
CA ASN A 6 -14.26 -19.96 4.62
C ASN A 6 -14.54 -20.86 3.41
N ILE A 7 -13.95 -22.06 3.40
CA ILE A 7 -14.07 -23.03 2.30
C ILE A 7 -14.87 -24.24 2.79
N THR A 8 -16.17 -24.24 2.52
CA THR A 8 -17.10 -25.34 2.84
C THR A 8 -16.94 -26.49 1.86
N ASP A 9 -17.57 -27.64 2.15
CA ASP A 9 -17.54 -28.80 1.26
C ASP A 9 -18.27 -28.52 -0.05
N ASP A 10 -19.30 -27.67 -0.05
CA ASP A 10 -19.96 -27.22 -1.28
C ASP A 10 -18.98 -26.55 -2.25
N ILE A 11 -18.07 -25.70 -1.75
CA ILE A 11 -17.04 -25.04 -2.57
C ILE A 11 -16.03 -26.07 -3.10
N LYS A 12 -15.60 -27.02 -2.26
CA LYS A 12 -14.66 -28.08 -2.69
C LYS A 12 -15.28 -28.97 -3.78
N ASN A 13 -16.57 -29.26 -3.65
CA ASN A 13 -17.32 -30.10 -4.59
C ASN A 13 -17.46 -29.45 -5.99
N ILE A 14 -17.26 -28.14 -6.12
CA ILE A 14 -17.19 -27.45 -7.43
C ILE A 14 -15.96 -27.90 -8.23
N GLY A 15 -14.89 -28.38 -7.58
CA GLY A 15 -13.65 -28.81 -8.25
C GLY A 15 -12.64 -27.67 -8.49
N VAL A 16 -12.81 -26.52 -7.82
CA VAL A 16 -11.80 -25.46 -7.80
C VAL A 16 -10.56 -25.92 -7.03
N LYS A 17 -9.36 -25.53 -7.50
CA LYS A 17 -8.11 -25.80 -6.81
C LYS A 17 -8.01 -24.95 -5.55
N VAL A 18 -7.69 -25.60 -4.43
CA VAL A 18 -7.57 -25.00 -3.11
C VAL A 18 -6.25 -25.41 -2.48
N GLU A 19 -5.53 -24.44 -1.92
CA GLU A 19 -4.39 -24.66 -1.02
C GLU A 19 -4.66 -23.99 0.33
N LYS A 20 -4.04 -22.83 0.60
CA LYS A 20 -4.37 -21.98 1.75
C LYS A 20 -5.68 -21.20 1.53
N GLY A 21 -6.07 -21.00 0.28
CA GLY A 21 -7.33 -20.47 -0.20
C GLY A 21 -7.62 -20.95 -1.62
N VAL A 22 -8.69 -20.45 -2.25
CA VAL A 22 -8.99 -20.74 -3.67
C VAL A 22 -7.91 -20.09 -4.55
N ILE A 23 -7.29 -20.88 -5.41
CA ILE A 23 -6.22 -20.40 -6.30
C ILE A 23 -6.83 -19.71 -7.51
N THR A 24 -6.31 -18.53 -7.84
CA THR A 24 -6.63 -17.84 -9.10
C THR A 24 -5.36 -17.42 -9.83
N ASP A 25 -5.49 -17.12 -11.12
CA ASP A 25 -4.48 -16.38 -11.88
C ASP A 25 -4.54 -14.86 -11.58
N GLU A 26 -3.73 -14.08 -12.29
CA GLU A 26 -3.69 -12.61 -12.19
C GLU A 26 -4.95 -11.90 -12.70
N TYR A 27 -5.86 -12.63 -13.37
CA TYR A 27 -7.15 -12.15 -13.89
C TYR A 27 -8.32 -12.56 -12.98
N MET A 28 -8.03 -13.09 -11.79
CA MET A 28 -9.00 -13.61 -10.80
C MET A 28 -9.74 -14.88 -11.25
N ARG A 29 -9.29 -15.54 -12.31
CA ARG A 29 -9.88 -16.79 -12.83
C ARG A 29 -9.37 -17.98 -12.03
N THR A 30 -10.25 -18.92 -11.69
CA THR A 30 -9.85 -20.21 -11.10
C THR A 30 -9.35 -21.18 -12.19
N ASN A 31 -9.11 -22.44 -11.85
CA ASN A 31 -8.87 -23.50 -12.85
C ASN A 31 -10.11 -23.87 -13.69
N ILE A 32 -11.27 -23.29 -13.40
CA ILE A 32 -12.52 -23.49 -14.14
C ILE A 32 -12.84 -22.15 -14.82
N GLU A 33 -12.92 -22.16 -16.16
CA GLU A 33 -12.93 -20.96 -17.03
C GLU A 33 -13.96 -19.90 -16.63
N ASN A 34 -15.16 -20.34 -16.24
CA ASN A 34 -16.28 -19.46 -15.90
C ASN A 34 -16.45 -19.22 -14.39
N ILE A 35 -15.45 -19.59 -13.57
CA ILE A 35 -15.48 -19.41 -12.12
C ILE A 35 -14.32 -18.52 -11.70
N PHE A 36 -14.67 -17.45 -10.97
CA PHE A 36 -13.75 -16.48 -10.41
C PHE A 36 -13.81 -16.54 -8.88
N ALA A 37 -12.74 -16.12 -8.22
CA ALA A 37 -12.69 -16.01 -6.76
C ALA A 37 -11.99 -14.71 -6.35
N VAL A 38 -12.54 -14.02 -5.35
CA VAL A 38 -12.04 -12.72 -4.88
C VAL A 38 -12.14 -12.61 -3.35
N GLY A 39 -11.32 -11.76 -2.76
CA GLY A 39 -11.31 -11.43 -1.35
C GLY A 39 -10.79 -12.57 -0.46
N ASP A 40 -11.30 -12.59 0.78
CA ASP A 40 -10.82 -13.46 1.85
C ASP A 40 -10.81 -14.96 1.51
N ILE A 41 -11.59 -15.41 0.52
CA ILE A 41 -11.60 -16.83 0.10
C ILE A 41 -10.27 -17.27 -0.55
N LYS A 42 -9.53 -16.32 -1.14
CA LYS A 42 -8.20 -16.57 -1.71
C LYS A 42 -7.12 -16.73 -0.64
N GLY A 43 -7.32 -16.13 0.54
CA GLY A 43 -6.42 -16.27 1.68
C GLY A 43 -5.07 -15.53 1.56
N GLU A 44 -4.89 -14.69 0.54
CA GLU A 44 -3.66 -13.94 0.30
C GLU A 44 -3.63 -12.62 1.09
N ILE A 45 -4.52 -11.67 0.76
CA ILE A 45 -4.64 -10.36 1.42
C ILE A 45 -6.09 -10.16 1.86
N MET A 46 -6.35 -10.27 3.17
CA MET A 46 -7.69 -10.18 3.75
C MET A 46 -8.04 -8.74 4.14
N LEU A 47 -8.12 -7.85 3.15
CA LEU A 47 -8.48 -6.44 3.31
C LEU A 47 -9.72 -6.11 2.46
N ALA A 48 -10.66 -5.35 3.02
CA ALA A 48 -11.92 -5.03 2.36
C ALA A 48 -11.71 -4.33 1.00
N HIS A 49 -10.83 -3.33 0.93
CA HIS A 49 -10.53 -2.61 -0.32
C HIS A 49 -9.82 -3.48 -1.36
N VAL A 50 -9.06 -4.49 -0.93
CA VAL A 50 -8.48 -5.48 -1.86
C VAL A 50 -9.57 -6.36 -2.44
N ALA A 51 -10.45 -6.92 -1.61
CA ALA A 51 -11.58 -7.73 -2.07
C ALA A 51 -12.49 -6.96 -3.04
N MET A 52 -12.77 -5.68 -2.76
CA MET A 52 -13.55 -4.81 -3.64
C MET A 52 -12.85 -4.62 -5.00
N PHE A 53 -11.55 -4.35 -5.00
CA PHE A 53 -10.81 -4.10 -6.24
C PHE A 53 -10.59 -5.38 -7.05
N GLU A 54 -10.32 -6.52 -6.40
CA GLU A 54 -10.32 -7.84 -7.05
C GLU A 54 -11.69 -8.13 -7.70
N GLY A 55 -12.80 -7.77 -7.05
CA GLY A 55 -14.15 -7.87 -7.62
C GLY A 55 -14.32 -7.04 -8.89
N ILE A 56 -13.76 -5.82 -8.93
CA ILE A 56 -13.73 -4.98 -10.14
C ILE A 56 -12.92 -5.67 -11.25
N VAL A 57 -11.73 -6.18 -10.93
CA VAL A 57 -10.88 -6.90 -11.90
C VAL A 57 -11.60 -8.13 -12.46
N ALA A 58 -12.21 -8.95 -11.60
CA ALA A 58 -12.99 -10.11 -12.02
C ALA A 58 -14.17 -9.70 -12.93
N ALA A 59 -14.91 -8.64 -12.60
CA ALA A 59 -16.02 -8.14 -13.41
C ALA A 59 -15.57 -7.69 -14.81
N HIS A 60 -14.42 -7.01 -14.91
CA HIS A 60 -13.83 -6.65 -16.20
C HIS A 60 -13.47 -7.90 -17.03
N ASN A 61 -12.83 -8.89 -16.40
CA ASN A 61 -12.44 -10.13 -17.08
C ASN A 61 -13.63 -11.03 -17.46
N ILE A 62 -14.75 -10.95 -16.74
CA ILE A 62 -16.02 -11.59 -17.12
C ILE A 62 -16.63 -10.90 -18.35
N ALA A 63 -16.39 -9.60 -18.51
CA ALA A 63 -16.88 -8.80 -19.62
C ALA A 63 -15.88 -8.72 -20.80
N ASP A 64 -14.90 -9.63 -20.86
CA ASP A 64 -13.85 -9.68 -21.89
C ASP A 64 -12.99 -8.39 -21.99
N ASP A 65 -12.92 -7.58 -20.92
CA ASP A 65 -12.00 -6.46 -20.76
C ASP A 65 -10.80 -6.92 -19.91
N GLU A 66 -9.77 -7.47 -20.57
CA GLU A 66 -8.65 -8.12 -19.86
C GLU A 66 -7.90 -7.15 -18.93
N ARG A 67 -7.97 -7.42 -17.63
CA ARG A 67 -7.30 -6.65 -16.57
C ARG A 67 -6.57 -7.55 -15.60
N LYS A 68 -5.32 -7.18 -15.34
CA LYS A 68 -4.47 -7.82 -14.34
C LYS A 68 -4.64 -7.16 -12.99
N MET A 69 -4.71 -7.97 -11.95
CA MET A 69 -4.63 -7.51 -10.58
C MET A 69 -3.18 -7.19 -10.22
N ASP A 70 -2.94 -6.00 -9.67
CA ASP A 70 -1.63 -5.54 -9.24
C ASP A 70 -1.66 -5.22 -7.75
N TYR A 71 -0.95 -6.06 -6.98
CA TYR A 71 -0.88 -5.98 -5.53
C TYR A 71 0.30 -5.13 -5.02
N SER A 72 1.15 -4.57 -5.90
CA SER A 72 2.36 -3.85 -5.50
C SER A 72 2.08 -2.62 -4.62
N ALA A 73 0.93 -1.98 -4.81
CA ALA A 73 0.55 -0.74 -4.14
C ALA A 73 -0.69 -0.89 -3.24
N VAL A 74 -0.88 -2.04 -2.59
CA VAL A 74 -1.97 -2.23 -1.63
C VAL A 74 -1.64 -1.51 -0.31
N PRO A 75 -2.44 -0.51 0.11
CA PRO A 75 -2.25 0.09 1.43
C PRO A 75 -2.74 -0.84 2.54
N SER A 76 -2.03 -0.86 3.65
CA SER A 76 -2.40 -1.52 4.90
C SER A 76 -2.43 -0.48 6.02
N VAL A 77 -3.54 -0.44 6.76
CA VAL A 77 -3.81 0.57 7.78
C VAL A 77 -4.21 -0.03 9.11
N ILE A 78 -3.84 0.64 10.20
CA ILE A 78 -4.26 0.35 11.58
C ILE A 78 -4.79 1.66 12.17
N PHE A 79 -6.08 1.67 12.49
CA PHE A 79 -6.79 2.83 13.05
C PHE A 79 -6.56 3.01 14.56
N SER A 80 -5.30 2.88 14.99
CA SER A 80 -4.87 3.18 16.36
C SER A 80 -4.65 4.69 16.56
N ASN A 81 -4.27 5.09 17.77
CA ASN A 81 -3.78 6.44 18.03
C ASN A 81 -2.32 6.39 18.54
N PRO A 82 -1.32 6.90 17.79
CA PRO A 82 -1.43 7.44 16.44
C PRO A 82 -1.82 6.36 15.41
N GLU A 83 -2.32 6.78 14.25
CA GLU A 83 -2.62 5.88 13.15
C GLU A 83 -1.33 5.33 12.54
N ILE A 84 -1.43 4.15 11.92
CA ILE A 84 -0.32 3.53 11.20
C ILE A 84 -0.81 3.17 9.81
N ALA A 85 -0.08 3.59 8.78
CA ALA A 85 -0.38 3.26 7.40
C ALA A 85 0.91 2.90 6.64
N SER A 86 0.82 1.96 5.71
CA SER A 86 1.96 1.54 4.89
C SER A 86 1.52 1.05 3.52
N VAL A 87 2.39 1.16 2.53
CA VAL A 87 2.22 0.61 1.18
C VAL A 87 3.58 0.22 0.60
N GLY A 88 3.60 -0.79 -0.28
CA GLY A 88 4.81 -1.28 -0.92
C GLY A 88 5.71 -2.08 0.02
N LEU A 89 7.02 -2.03 -0.23
CA LEU A 89 8.02 -2.76 0.54
C LEU A 89 8.15 -2.22 1.96
N ARG A 90 8.49 -3.10 2.90
CA ARG A 90 8.83 -2.73 4.28
C ARG A 90 10.34 -2.80 4.46
N GLU A 91 10.86 -2.04 5.42
CA GLU A 91 12.30 -2.00 5.70
C GLU A 91 12.91 -3.37 6.06
N GLY A 92 12.12 -4.28 6.64
CA GLY A 92 12.57 -5.64 6.94
C GLY A 92 12.72 -6.54 5.72
N ASP A 93 12.12 -6.17 4.59
CA ASP A 93 12.00 -6.99 3.38
C ASP A 93 12.97 -6.54 2.26
N VAL A 94 13.84 -5.54 2.54
CA VAL A 94 14.73 -4.93 1.55
C VAL A 94 16.20 -5.18 1.82
N ASP A 95 16.97 -5.28 0.75
CA ASP A 95 18.43 -5.24 0.79
C ASP A 95 18.90 -3.79 0.95
N LYS A 96 19.42 -3.44 2.14
CA LYS A 96 19.85 -2.08 2.50
C LYS A 96 20.99 -1.56 1.61
N GLU A 97 21.72 -2.44 0.93
CA GLU A 97 22.73 -2.02 -0.03
C GLU A 97 22.12 -1.48 -1.33
N LYS A 98 20.87 -1.84 -1.64
CA LYS A 98 20.16 -1.44 -2.88
C LYS A 98 19.18 -0.30 -2.71
N VAL A 99 18.84 0.08 -1.48
CA VAL A 99 17.80 1.09 -1.21
C VAL A 99 18.30 2.21 -0.31
N ASN A 100 17.75 3.40 -0.52
CA ASN A 100 17.80 4.49 0.45
C ASN A 100 16.57 4.43 1.34
N ILE A 101 16.72 4.80 2.61
CA ILE A 101 15.61 4.87 3.57
C ILE A 101 15.63 6.23 4.23
N TRP A 102 14.63 7.04 3.92
CA TRP A 102 14.48 8.40 4.41
C TRP A 102 13.38 8.47 5.45
N LYS A 103 13.59 9.25 6.51
CA LYS A 103 12.64 9.34 7.62
C LYS A 103 12.51 10.77 8.10
N PHE A 104 11.29 11.25 8.21
CA PHE A 104 10.97 12.59 8.72
C PHE A 104 10.10 12.47 9.98
N PRO A 105 10.50 13.07 11.11
CA PRO A 105 9.74 12.96 12.36
C PRO A 105 8.53 13.90 12.35
N VAL A 106 7.39 13.44 12.87
CA VAL A 106 6.17 14.27 13.02
C VAL A 106 6.45 15.53 13.86
N SER A 107 7.35 15.44 14.84
CA SER A 107 7.74 16.58 15.69
C SER A 107 8.41 17.74 14.94
N ALA A 108 8.93 17.51 13.73
CA ALA A 108 9.49 18.57 12.88
C ALA A 108 8.41 19.29 12.05
N ASN A 109 7.22 18.72 11.90
CA ASN A 109 6.13 19.29 11.10
C ASN A 109 5.44 20.47 11.84
N GLY A 110 5.27 21.59 11.15
CA GLY A 110 4.65 22.80 11.70
C GLY A 110 3.19 22.61 12.09
N ARG A 111 2.40 21.92 11.26
CA ARG A 111 0.99 21.62 11.56
C ARG A 111 0.85 20.70 12.77
N ALA A 112 1.67 19.66 12.88
CA ALA A 112 1.67 18.75 14.02
C ALA A 112 1.91 19.50 15.34
N LYS A 113 2.84 20.47 15.35
CA LYS A 113 3.06 21.35 16.51
C LYS A 113 1.80 22.11 16.93
N THR A 114 1.01 22.63 15.99
CA THR A 114 -0.26 23.33 16.30
C THR A 114 -1.34 22.39 16.85
N MET A 115 -1.21 21.09 16.59
CA MET A 115 -2.11 20.03 17.09
C MET A 115 -1.59 19.42 18.40
N GLU A 116 -0.46 19.92 18.93
CA GLU A 116 0.25 19.33 20.08
C GLU A 116 0.72 17.88 19.84
N GLU A 117 0.86 17.51 18.56
CA GLU A 117 1.27 16.17 18.14
C GLU A 117 2.77 16.11 17.88
N ARG A 118 3.43 15.12 18.48
CA ARG A 118 4.89 14.95 18.39
C ARG A 118 5.32 13.52 18.07
N THR A 119 4.40 12.57 18.16
CA THR A 119 4.70 11.15 18.07
C THR A 119 4.62 10.67 16.62
N GLY A 120 5.63 9.91 16.21
CA GLY A 120 5.62 9.21 14.94
C GLY A 120 6.52 9.84 13.87
N PHE A 121 6.35 9.38 12.63
CA PHE A 121 7.21 9.69 11.50
C PHE A 121 6.55 9.32 10.17
N ALA A 122 7.01 9.93 9.09
CA ALA A 122 6.94 9.34 7.76
C ALA A 122 8.28 8.68 7.40
N LYS A 123 8.23 7.60 6.62
CA LYS A 123 9.39 6.90 6.11
C LYS A 123 9.15 6.50 4.66
N VAL A 124 10.14 6.75 3.81
CA VAL A 124 10.15 6.40 2.39
C VAL A 124 11.32 5.46 2.13
N ILE A 125 11.07 4.40 1.36
CA ILE A 125 12.08 3.49 0.84
C ILE A 125 12.18 3.74 -0.67
N GLU A 126 13.38 4.03 -1.14
CA GLU A 126 13.67 4.40 -2.52
C GLU A 126 14.73 3.48 -3.11
N ASP A 127 14.59 3.07 -4.37
CA ASP A 127 15.66 2.36 -5.09
C ASP A 127 16.87 3.27 -5.32
N LYS A 128 18.09 2.83 -4.95
CA LYS A 128 19.30 3.68 -5.09
C LYS A 128 19.58 4.08 -6.53
N LYS A 129 19.26 3.22 -7.50
CA LYS A 129 19.61 3.38 -8.91
C LYS A 129 18.52 4.13 -9.68
N THR A 130 17.28 3.68 -9.58
CA THR A 130 16.16 4.26 -10.34
C THR A 130 15.52 5.46 -9.65
N LYS A 131 15.74 5.61 -8.35
CA LYS A 131 15.07 6.61 -7.49
C LYS A 131 13.57 6.41 -7.36
N GLU A 132 13.05 5.27 -7.80
CA GLU A 132 11.63 4.92 -7.67
C GLU A 132 11.28 4.69 -6.19
N VAL A 133 10.10 5.15 -5.80
CA VAL A 133 9.52 4.90 -4.48
C VAL A 133 9.07 3.43 -4.41
N LEU A 134 9.71 2.66 -3.54
CA LEU A 134 9.44 1.23 -3.35
C LEU A 134 8.48 0.96 -2.20
N GLY A 135 8.41 1.87 -1.23
CA GLY A 135 7.51 1.72 -0.09
C GLY A 135 7.43 2.97 0.76
N VAL A 136 6.29 3.15 1.42
CA VAL A 136 6.03 4.27 2.32
C VAL A 136 5.41 3.74 3.60
N THR A 137 5.82 4.28 4.74
CA THR A 137 5.23 4.00 6.06
C THR A 137 5.02 5.30 6.81
N ILE A 138 3.84 5.47 7.39
CA ILE A 138 3.45 6.65 8.15
C ILE A 138 2.94 6.19 9.51
N VAL A 139 3.45 6.81 10.56
CA VAL A 139 2.92 6.75 11.92
C VAL A 139 2.65 8.19 12.32
N SER A 140 1.38 8.62 12.31
CA SER A 140 0.99 10.01 12.59
C SER A 140 -0.52 10.10 12.81
N PRO A 141 -1.04 11.23 13.31
CA PRO A 141 -2.44 11.58 13.06
C PRO A 141 -2.72 11.57 11.55
N ASN A 142 -3.91 11.11 11.14
CA ASN A 142 -4.36 11.06 9.74
C ASN A 142 -3.42 10.27 8.79
N ALA A 143 -2.62 9.33 9.31
CA ALA A 143 -1.77 8.48 8.47
C ALA A 143 -2.59 7.70 7.43
N THR A 144 -3.80 7.30 7.79
CA THR A 144 -4.70 6.53 6.91
C THR A 144 -5.23 7.32 5.72
N ASP A 145 -5.35 8.65 5.84
CA ASP A 145 -5.69 9.55 4.74
C ASP A 145 -4.44 9.86 3.89
N MET A 146 -3.33 10.19 4.55
CA MET A 146 -2.09 10.62 3.91
C MET A 146 -1.44 9.53 3.05
N ILE A 147 -1.62 8.25 3.38
CA ILE A 147 -0.95 7.12 2.70
C ILE A 147 -1.25 7.04 1.20
N MET A 148 -2.36 7.65 0.73
CA MET A 148 -2.72 7.62 -0.68
C MET A 148 -1.69 8.28 -1.60
N GLU A 149 -0.92 9.26 -1.12
CA GLU A 149 0.22 9.80 -1.87
C GLU A 149 1.29 8.73 -2.12
N GLY A 150 1.62 7.94 -1.10
CA GLY A 150 2.51 6.80 -1.23
C GLY A 150 1.96 5.69 -2.13
N VAL A 151 0.63 5.45 -2.09
CA VAL A 151 -0.03 4.47 -2.97
C VAL A 151 0.16 4.85 -4.44
N ILE A 152 -0.08 6.12 -4.78
CA ILE A 152 0.11 6.64 -6.14
C ILE A 152 1.59 6.53 -6.55
N ALA A 153 2.51 6.93 -5.67
CA ALA A 153 3.94 6.89 -5.95
C ALA A 153 4.43 5.47 -6.26
N VAL A 154 4.07 4.48 -5.43
CA VAL A 154 4.45 3.07 -5.65
C VAL A 154 3.76 2.51 -6.89
N LYS A 155 2.45 2.76 -7.07
CA LYS A 155 1.65 2.23 -8.17
C LYS A 155 2.18 2.65 -9.54
N TYR A 156 2.58 3.91 -9.67
CA TYR A 156 3.05 4.48 -10.92
C TYR A 156 4.57 4.59 -11.01
N LYS A 157 5.30 3.96 -10.07
CA LYS A 157 6.76 3.94 -10.01
C LYS A 157 7.35 5.36 -10.10
N MET A 158 6.73 6.29 -9.39
CA MET A 158 7.23 7.66 -9.34
C MET A 158 8.55 7.70 -8.60
N THR A 159 9.41 8.65 -8.96
CA THR A 159 10.63 8.91 -8.19
C THR A 159 10.34 9.84 -7.02
N SER A 160 11.14 9.76 -5.95
CA SER A 160 11.00 10.70 -4.82
C SER A 160 11.11 12.15 -5.30
N HIS A 161 11.99 12.41 -6.27
CA HIS A 161 12.14 13.72 -6.89
C HIS A 161 10.85 14.23 -7.53
N GLN A 162 10.14 13.41 -8.31
CA GLN A 162 8.86 13.81 -8.91
C GLN A 162 7.81 14.19 -7.87
N ILE A 163 7.82 13.55 -6.70
CA ILE A 163 6.93 13.93 -5.59
C ILE A 163 7.34 15.29 -5.00
N THR A 164 8.65 15.54 -4.82
CA THR A 164 9.16 16.82 -4.29
C THR A 164 8.91 18.00 -5.22
N GLU A 165 8.65 17.78 -6.51
CA GLU A 165 8.29 18.84 -7.46
C GLU A 165 6.80 19.25 -7.38
N THR A 166 6.00 18.56 -6.57
CA THR A 166 4.60 18.92 -6.33
C THR A 166 4.48 20.02 -5.27
N ILE A 167 3.38 20.78 -5.32
CA ILE A 167 3.10 21.84 -4.33
C ILE A 167 2.25 21.24 -3.21
N HIS A 168 2.88 20.96 -2.06
CA HIS A 168 2.15 20.58 -0.84
C HIS A 168 1.55 21.82 -0.16
N PRO A 169 0.28 21.75 0.29
CA PRO A 169 -0.32 22.84 1.04
C PRO A 169 0.36 23.03 2.41
N HIS A 170 0.60 24.28 2.79
CA HIS A 170 1.23 24.66 4.05
C HIS A 170 0.28 25.49 4.95
N PRO A 171 0.22 25.25 6.28
CA PRO A 171 0.80 24.10 6.99
C PRO A 171 -0.16 22.89 6.98
N THR A 172 0.30 21.71 6.60
CA THR A 172 -0.44 20.44 6.66
C THR A 172 0.39 19.27 7.18
N LEU A 173 -0.29 18.21 7.65
CA LEU A 173 0.40 16.99 8.08
C LEU A 173 1.07 16.26 6.91
N THR A 174 0.55 16.40 5.68
CA THR A 174 1.13 15.82 4.46
C THR A 174 2.56 16.30 4.21
N GLU A 175 2.94 17.48 4.69
CA GLU A 175 4.35 17.94 4.63
C GLU A 175 5.31 17.01 5.43
N THR A 176 4.79 16.18 6.34
CA THR A 176 5.57 15.10 6.98
C THR A 176 6.02 14.05 5.96
N LEU A 177 5.16 13.68 5.01
CA LEU A 177 5.52 12.82 3.89
C LEU A 177 6.52 13.51 2.96
N LEU A 178 6.25 14.78 2.60
CA LEU A 178 7.16 15.56 1.76
C LEU A 178 8.58 15.56 2.33
N GLY A 179 8.74 15.89 3.62
CA GLY A 179 10.05 15.88 4.27
C GLY A 179 10.73 14.50 4.28
N ALA A 180 9.97 13.40 4.19
CA ALA A 180 10.54 12.06 4.00
C ALA A 180 10.91 11.78 2.54
N PHE A 181 10.17 12.30 1.56
CA PHE A 181 10.51 12.20 0.13
C PHE A 181 11.72 13.04 -0.25
N GLU A 182 11.93 14.20 0.39
CA GLU A 182 13.13 15.02 0.19
C GLU A 182 14.40 14.25 0.56
N GLY A 183 14.37 13.45 1.62
CA GLY A 183 15.56 12.73 2.09
C GLY A 183 16.74 13.67 2.31
N ASP A 184 17.86 13.39 1.66
CA ASP A 184 19.06 14.25 1.68
C ASP A 184 18.93 15.56 0.86
N LEU A 185 17.86 15.72 0.06
CA LEU A 185 17.56 16.96 -0.67
C LEU A 185 16.90 18.02 0.22
N SER A 186 16.78 17.78 1.52
CA SER A 186 16.13 18.68 2.47
C SER A 186 16.81 20.05 2.51
N ILE A 187 16.30 20.97 1.68
CA ILE A 187 16.52 22.40 1.83
C ILE A 187 15.57 22.83 2.93
N HIS A 188 16.03 22.81 4.18
CA HIS A 188 15.24 23.33 5.30
C HIS A 188 14.93 24.81 5.06
N ILE A 189 13.67 25.12 4.71
CA ILE A 189 13.12 26.48 4.73
C ILE A 189 12.40 26.69 6.06
#